data_AF-R4M8B1-F1
#
_entry.id   AF-R4M8B1-F1
#
_cell.length_a   1.000
_cell.length_b   1.000
_cell.length_c   1.000
_cell.angle_alpha   90.00
_cell.angle_beta   90.00
_cell.angle_gamma   90.00
#
_symmetry.space_group_name_H-M   'P 1'
#
loop_
_entity.id
_entity.type
_entity.pdbx_description
1 polymer ?
#
loop_
_entity_poly.entity_id
_entity_poly.type
_entity_poly.pdbx_seq_one_letter_code
_entity_poly.pdbx_strand_id
1 'polypeptide(L)'
;MRQRFRTRREQIKKDHPCDCKSCEQRDNLSIKFVAHEGEVAEQKVKRNVELAGVDVILVHRMLKNEVPVSEYLFMTDVVAQCLDESVRKLATPLTHDFEGIGETSTHYIDLATSDMPPAVPDHSFFGLLWADVKFEWHALPYLLGFKKACAGFRSLGRGATEEPAEMG
;
A
#
# COMPACT_ATOMS: atom_id res chain seq x y z
N MET A 1 4.39 11.39 5.22
CA MET A 1 3.60 10.18 4.82
C MET A 1 4.32 8.88 5.20
N ARG A 2 5.59 8.68 4.81
CA ARG A 2 6.42 7.50 5.16
C ARG A 2 6.36 7.07 6.64
N GLN A 3 6.58 7.99 7.58
CA GLN A 3 6.52 7.69 9.01
C GLN A 3 5.13 7.19 9.45
N ARG A 4 4.04 7.79 8.96
CA ARG A 4 2.68 7.34 9.28
C ARG A 4 2.41 5.92 8.80
N PHE A 5 2.92 5.55 7.62
CA PHE A 5 2.85 4.18 7.12
C PHE A 5 3.59 3.21 8.04
N ARG A 6 4.85 3.52 8.39
CA ARG A 6 5.66 2.69 9.31
C ARG A 6 5.00 2.55 10.69
N THR A 7 4.57 3.66 11.31
CA THR A 7 3.85 3.63 12.58
C THR A 7 2.54 2.82 12.49
N ARG A 8 1.77 2.95 11.40
CA ARG A 8 0.54 2.19 11.23
C ARG A 8 0.82 0.69 11.09
N ARG A 9 1.86 0.30 10.36
CA ARG A 9 2.27 -1.11 10.21
C ARG A 9 2.59 -1.73 11.56
N GLU A 10 3.40 -1.05 12.36
CA GLU A 10 3.73 -1.50 13.72
C GLU A 10 2.52 -1.50 14.67
N GLN A 11 1.63 -0.51 14.56
CA GLN A 11 0.40 -0.48 15.36
C GLN A 11 -0.48 -1.69 15.07
N ILE A 12 -0.71 -2.02 13.80
CA ILE A 12 -1.49 -3.21 13.42
C ILE A 12 -0.77 -4.48 13.92
N LYS A 13 0.58 -4.49 13.91
CA LYS A 13 1.38 -5.58 14.48
C LYS A 13 1.13 -5.80 15.97
N LYS A 14 1.03 -4.72 16.74
CA LYS A 14 0.77 -4.75 18.17
C LYS A 14 -0.69 -5.13 18.50
N ASP A 15 -1.65 -4.52 17.81
CA ASP A 15 -3.08 -4.62 18.15
C ASP A 15 -3.74 -5.91 17.66
N HIS A 16 -3.18 -6.55 16.63
CA HIS A 16 -3.79 -7.72 15.99
C HIS A 16 -2.73 -8.82 15.82
N PRO A 17 -2.44 -9.57 16.90
CA PRO A 17 -1.66 -10.80 16.84
C PRO A 17 -2.53 -11.89 16.19
N CYS A 18 -2.33 -12.11 14.91
CA CYS A 18 -3.01 -13.14 14.14
C CYS A 18 -1.96 -13.87 13.30
N ASP A 19 -2.00 -15.20 13.33
CA ASP A 19 -1.04 -16.07 12.65
C ASP A 19 -1.54 -16.54 11.28
N CYS A 20 -2.49 -15.81 10.67
CA CYS A 20 -2.90 -16.14 9.31
C CYS A 20 -1.81 -15.73 8.31
N LYS A 21 -1.73 -16.46 7.19
CA LYS A 21 -0.78 -16.17 6.10
C LYS A 21 -0.78 -14.71 5.64
N SER A 22 -1.92 -14.03 5.70
CA SER A 22 -2.02 -12.61 5.34
C SER A 22 -1.36 -11.69 6.38
N CYS A 23 -1.49 -11.99 7.67
CA CYS A 23 -0.88 -11.23 8.75
C CYS A 23 0.63 -11.46 8.87
N GLU A 24 1.12 -12.64 8.51
CA GLU A 24 2.56 -12.94 8.39
C GLU A 24 3.25 -12.05 7.34
N GLN A 25 2.57 -11.75 6.23
CA GLN A 25 3.12 -10.90 5.16
C GLN A 25 3.14 -9.40 5.50
N ARG A 26 2.60 -8.98 6.65
CA ARG A 26 2.49 -7.56 7.00
C ARG A 26 3.86 -6.88 7.14
N ASP A 27 4.87 -7.60 7.59
CA ASP A 27 6.25 -7.06 7.73
C ASP A 27 6.93 -6.86 6.37
N ASN A 28 6.46 -7.56 5.33
CA ASN A 28 6.93 -7.43 3.94
C ASN A 28 6.28 -6.25 3.19
N LEU A 29 5.34 -5.52 3.82
CA LEU A 29 4.74 -4.35 3.20
C LEU A 29 5.74 -3.19 3.15
N SER A 30 6.03 -2.74 1.93
CA SER A 30 6.82 -1.55 1.65
C SER A 30 5.97 -0.47 0.97
N ILE A 31 6.53 0.73 0.85
CA ILE A 31 5.88 1.86 0.16
C ILE A 31 6.77 2.37 -0.96
N LYS A 32 6.16 2.65 -2.11
CA LYS A 32 6.79 3.24 -3.28
C LYS A 32 6.23 4.64 -3.47
N PHE A 33 7.09 5.64 -3.58
CA PHE A 33 6.69 6.98 -4.00
C PHE A 33 7.08 7.17 -5.45
N VAL A 34 6.16 7.67 -6.27
CA VAL A 34 6.40 7.99 -7.68
C VAL A 34 6.04 9.46 -7.90
N ALA A 35 6.93 10.21 -8.53
CA ALA A 35 6.75 11.63 -8.80
C ALA A 35 7.08 11.95 -10.27
N HIS A 36 6.20 12.72 -10.90
CA HIS A 36 6.36 13.18 -12.26
C HIS A 36 5.67 14.54 -12.38
N GLU A 37 6.20 15.40 -13.25
CA GLU A 37 5.64 16.69 -13.59
C GLU A 37 5.26 16.67 -15.07
N GLY A 38 3.98 16.96 -15.35
CA GLY A 38 3.41 16.90 -16.69
C GLY A 38 1.98 17.44 -16.72
N GLU A 39 1.35 17.35 -17.88
CA GLU A 39 -0.01 17.84 -18.11
C GLU A 39 -1.07 16.81 -17.70
N VAL A 40 -2.11 17.29 -17.04
CA VAL A 40 -3.25 16.47 -16.63
C VAL A 40 -4.55 17.14 -17.04
N ALA A 41 -5.49 16.35 -17.52
CA ALA A 41 -6.85 16.76 -17.80
C ALA A 41 -7.79 16.16 -16.74
N GLU A 42 -8.75 16.97 -16.26
CA GLU A 42 -9.81 16.47 -15.40
C GLU A 42 -10.99 15.97 -16.25
N GLN A 43 -11.40 14.72 -16.04
CA GLN A 43 -12.53 14.11 -16.70
C GLN A 43 -13.61 13.71 -15.70
N LYS A 44 -14.85 14.13 -15.95
CA LYS A 44 -15.99 13.74 -15.11
C LYS A 44 -16.59 12.41 -15.60
N VAL A 45 -16.49 11.37 -14.77
CA VAL A 45 -17.09 10.06 -15.01
C VAL A 45 -18.22 9.84 -14.01
N LYS A 46 -19.47 9.96 -14.47
CA LYS A 46 -20.68 9.92 -13.64
C LYS A 46 -20.63 10.96 -12.50
N ARG A 47 -20.36 10.50 -11.26
CA ARG A 47 -20.31 11.32 -10.05
C ARG A 47 -18.88 11.61 -9.59
N ASN A 48 -17.87 11.03 -10.25
CA ASN A 48 -16.47 11.15 -9.88
C ASN A 48 -15.74 12.05 -10.88
N VAL A 49 -14.73 12.76 -10.40
CA VAL A 49 -13.76 13.47 -11.24
C VAL A 49 -12.47 12.66 -11.18
N GLU A 50 -11.94 12.31 -12.35
CA GLU A 50 -10.73 11.51 -12.52
C GLU A 50 -9.71 12.29 -13.34
N LEU A 51 -8.42 12.04 -13.08
CA LEU A 51 -7.34 12.60 -13.88
C LEU A 51 -7.07 11.70 -15.09
N ALA A 52 -6.89 12.31 -16.26
CA ALA A 52 -6.57 11.64 -17.51
C ALA A 52 -5.47 12.40 -18.26
N GLY A 53 -4.71 11.69 -19.10
CA GLY A 53 -3.60 12.29 -19.86
C GLY A 53 -2.46 11.31 -20.06
N VAL A 54 -1.55 11.65 -20.97
CA VAL A 54 -0.35 10.84 -21.24
C VAL A 54 0.55 10.77 -20.01
N ASP A 55 0.73 11.89 -19.31
CA ASP A 55 1.56 11.96 -18.10
C ASP A 55 0.94 11.18 -16.92
N VAL A 56 -0.40 11.11 -16.84
CA VAL A 56 -1.10 10.23 -15.87
C VAL A 56 -0.83 8.76 -16.19
N ILE A 57 -0.89 8.38 -17.47
CA ILE A 57 -0.55 7.02 -17.93
C ILE A 57 0.91 6.70 -17.60
N LEU A 58 1.84 7.64 -17.81
CA LEU A 58 3.24 7.48 -17.45
C LEU A 58 3.40 7.19 -15.96
N VAL A 59 2.79 7.97 -15.07
CA VAL A 59 2.86 7.72 -13.61
C VAL A 59 2.35 6.33 -13.24
N HIS A 60 1.24 5.88 -13.85
CA HIS A 60 0.72 4.54 -13.60
C HIS A 60 1.66 3.42 -14.09
N ARG A 61 2.41 3.66 -15.17
CA ARG A 61 3.43 2.72 -15.67
C ARG A 61 4.71 2.78 -14.86
N MET A 62 5.11 3.97 -14.43
CA MET A 62 6.20 4.16 -13.48
C MET A 62 5.95 3.39 -12.19
N LEU A 63 4.70 3.12 -11.76
CA LEU A 63 4.44 2.24 -10.60
C LEU A 63 4.80 0.76 -10.86
N LYS A 64 4.81 0.33 -12.12
CA LYS A 64 5.20 -1.01 -12.59
C LYS A 64 6.66 -1.03 -13.07
N ASN A 65 7.56 -0.45 -12.29
CA ASN A 65 8.99 -0.39 -12.59
C ASN A 65 9.78 -1.58 -11.99
N GLU A 66 11.06 -1.68 -12.38
CA GLU A 66 12.00 -2.72 -11.95
C GLU A 66 13.08 -2.20 -10.97
N VAL A 67 12.80 -1.11 -10.23
CA VAL A 67 13.74 -0.58 -9.23
C VAL A 67 14.05 -1.67 -8.19
N PRO A 68 15.34 -1.98 -7.93
CA PRO A 68 15.77 -3.15 -7.14
C PRO A 68 15.63 -2.97 -5.62
N VAL A 69 14.89 -1.95 -5.18
CA VAL A 69 14.74 -1.56 -3.77
C VAL A 69 13.29 -1.71 -3.35
N SER A 70 13.04 -2.09 -2.11
CA SER A 70 11.66 -2.29 -1.61
C SER A 70 10.95 -0.98 -1.27
N GLU A 71 11.66 -0.01 -0.69
CA GLU A 71 11.14 1.30 -0.26
C GLU A 71 11.96 2.42 -0.91
N TYR A 72 11.33 3.18 -1.81
CA TYR A 72 12.05 4.19 -2.60
C TYR A 72 11.15 5.34 -3.04
N LEU A 73 11.80 6.44 -3.40
CA LEU A 73 11.21 7.52 -4.19
C LEU A 73 11.72 7.39 -5.63
N PHE A 74 10.82 7.30 -6.59
CA PHE A 74 11.10 7.20 -8.01
C PHE A 74 10.56 8.42 -8.73
N MET A 75 11.36 9.01 -9.61
CA MET A 75 11.00 10.28 -10.23
C MET A 75 11.55 10.41 -11.65
N THR A 76 10.90 11.22 -12.46
CA THR A 76 11.44 11.62 -13.77
C THR A 76 12.50 12.71 -13.61
N ASP A 77 13.34 12.87 -14.63
CA ASP A 77 14.41 13.88 -14.65
C ASP A 77 13.91 15.30 -14.34
N VAL A 78 12.77 15.71 -14.89
CA VAL A 78 12.15 17.02 -14.62
C VAL A 78 11.94 17.29 -13.12
N VAL A 79 11.56 16.27 -12.35
CA VAL A 79 11.37 16.39 -10.89
C VAL A 79 12.72 16.40 -10.17
N ALA A 80 13.69 15.61 -10.63
CA ALA A 80 15.03 15.54 -10.02
C ALA A 80 15.76 16.90 -10.11
N GLN A 81 15.52 17.66 -11.19
CA GLN A 81 16.06 19.00 -11.36
C GLN A 81 15.47 20.01 -10.36
N CYS A 82 14.24 19.81 -9.90
CA CYS A 82 13.61 20.65 -8.88
C CYS A 82 14.10 20.38 -7.44
N LEU A 83 14.83 19.28 -7.22
CA LEU A 83 15.34 18.94 -5.88
C LEU A 83 16.57 19.76 -5.50
N ASP A 84 16.73 19.99 -4.20
CA ASP A 84 17.95 20.56 -3.63
C ASP A 84 19.17 19.67 -3.93
N GLU A 85 20.33 20.29 -4.09
CA GLU A 85 21.58 19.61 -4.46
C GLU A 85 21.98 18.49 -3.47
N SER A 86 21.69 18.67 -2.17
CA SER A 86 21.95 17.66 -1.15
C SER A 86 21.12 16.39 -1.36
N VAL A 87 19.87 16.52 -1.80
CA VAL A 87 18.96 15.40 -2.06
C VAL A 87 19.25 14.78 -3.42
N ARG A 88 19.56 15.60 -4.43
CA ARG A 88 19.89 15.15 -5.78
C ARG A 88 21.11 14.22 -5.81
N LYS A 89 22.10 14.47 -4.95
CA LYS A 89 23.27 13.57 -4.77
C LYS A 89 22.93 12.18 -4.26
N LEU A 90 21.77 11.99 -3.63
CA LEU A 90 21.29 10.68 -3.19
C LEU A 90 20.52 9.94 -4.29
N ALA A 91 20.20 10.62 -5.40
CA ALA A 91 19.45 10.06 -6.50
C ALA A 91 20.36 9.24 -7.42
N THR A 92 19.94 8.01 -7.67
CA THR A 92 20.62 7.09 -8.61
C THR A 92 19.90 7.16 -9.96
N PRO A 93 20.59 7.48 -11.06
CA PRO A 93 19.98 7.51 -12.39
C PRO A 93 19.65 6.09 -12.86
N LEU A 94 18.52 5.96 -13.56
CA LEU A 94 18.05 4.72 -14.16
C LEU A 94 17.24 5.05 -15.41
N THR A 95 17.53 4.40 -16.53
CA THR A 95 16.72 4.54 -17.74
C THR A 95 15.65 3.46 -17.75
N HIS A 96 14.41 3.86 -18.01
CA HIS A 96 13.30 2.91 -18.18
C HIS A 96 12.67 3.09 -19.55
N ASP A 97 12.42 1.99 -20.24
CA ASP A 97 11.56 1.98 -21.41
C ASP A 97 10.12 1.69 -20.98
N PHE A 98 9.25 2.71 -21.10
CA PHE A 98 7.83 2.54 -20.84
C PHE A 98 7.09 2.27 -22.15
N GLU A 99 6.43 1.12 -22.26
CA GLU A 99 5.74 0.64 -23.46
C GLU A 99 4.90 1.74 -24.15
N GLY A 100 5.25 2.16 -25.36
CA GLY A 100 4.50 3.18 -26.12
C GLY A 100 4.70 4.63 -25.67
N ILE A 101 5.62 4.88 -24.74
CA ILE A 101 6.16 6.21 -24.41
C ILE A 101 7.64 6.28 -24.84
N GLY A 102 8.38 5.19 -24.65
CA GLY A 102 9.78 5.05 -25.01
C GLY A 102 10.73 5.20 -23.82
N GLU A 103 12.02 5.33 -24.11
CA GLU A 103 13.06 5.53 -23.10
C GLU A 103 12.88 6.85 -22.35
N THR A 104 12.72 6.74 -21.04
CA THR A 104 12.55 7.86 -20.12
C THR A 104 13.68 7.88 -19.11
N SER A 105 14.37 9.01 -18.99
CA SER A 105 15.38 9.23 -17.96
C SER A 105 14.70 9.39 -16.60
N THR A 106 15.03 8.51 -15.68
CA THR A 106 14.45 8.47 -14.33
C THR A 106 15.53 8.39 -13.28
N HIS A 107 15.15 8.72 -12.05
CA HIS A 107 16.02 8.67 -10.89
C HIS A 107 15.28 8.02 -9.73
N TYR A 108 16.00 7.29 -8.89
CA TYR A 108 15.43 6.79 -7.64
C TYR A 108 16.31 7.12 -6.43
N ILE A 109 15.68 7.33 -5.28
CA ILE A 109 16.33 7.47 -3.99
C ILE A 109 15.91 6.27 -3.14
N ASP A 110 16.90 5.52 -2.66
CA ASP A 110 16.68 4.44 -1.70
C ASP A 110 16.28 5.02 -0.34
N LEU A 111 15.08 4.64 0.12
CA LEU A 111 14.54 5.01 1.43
C LEU A 111 14.58 3.86 2.42
N ALA A 112 14.93 2.63 1.99
CA ALA A 112 15.05 1.48 2.86
C ALA A 112 16.19 1.67 3.87
N THR A 113 17.30 2.26 3.44
CA THR A 113 18.52 2.46 4.25
C THR A 113 18.35 3.48 5.41
N SER A 114 17.28 4.28 5.41
CA SER A 114 17.03 5.27 6.47
C SER A 114 16.30 4.65 7.67
N ASP A 115 17.07 4.24 8.68
CA ASP A 115 16.57 3.67 9.94
C ASP A 115 16.29 4.73 11.00
N MET A 116 15.05 5.21 11.03
CA MET A 116 14.47 5.72 12.26
C MET A 116 13.33 4.79 12.66
N PRO A 117 13.40 4.12 13.83
CA PRO A 117 12.32 3.26 14.28
C PRO A 117 11.06 4.12 14.49
N PRO A 118 9.88 3.67 14.02
CA PRO A 118 8.66 4.41 14.19
C PRO A 118 8.33 4.54 15.68
N ALA A 119 8.06 5.75 16.15
CA ALA A 119 7.52 5.96 17.48
C ALA A 119 6.09 5.40 17.51
N VAL A 120 5.91 4.25 18.15
CA VAL A 120 4.60 3.66 18.41
C VAL A 120 4.18 4.08 19.81
N PRO A 121 3.04 4.76 19.99
CA PRO A 121 2.59 5.14 21.32
C PRO A 121 2.34 3.90 22.18
N ASP A 122 2.80 3.94 23.43
CA ASP A 122 2.59 2.83 24.34
C ASP A 122 1.18 2.92 24.93
N HIS A 123 0.37 1.89 24.65
CA HIS A 123 -0.92 1.72 25.29
C HIS A 123 -0.73 1.39 26.77
N SER A 124 -1.49 2.07 27.63
CA SER A 124 -1.57 1.72 29.05
C SER A 124 -2.14 0.30 29.22
N PHE A 125 -1.63 -0.45 30.19
CA PHE A 125 -2.01 -1.84 30.50
C PHE A 125 -3.53 -2.06 30.63
N PHE A 126 -4.26 -1.05 31.12
CA PHE A 126 -5.73 -1.07 31.21
C PHE A 126 -6.45 -0.94 29.85
N GLY A 127 -5.79 -0.38 28.84
CA GLY A 127 -6.32 -0.20 27.49
C GLY A 127 -6.32 -1.48 26.64
N LEU A 128 -5.33 -2.37 26.82
CA LEU A 128 -5.30 -3.66 26.11
C LEU A 128 -6.45 -4.56 26.54
N LEU A 129 -6.65 -4.68 27.86
CA LEU A 129 -7.68 -5.54 28.43
C LEU A 129 -9.09 -5.13 27.97
N TRP A 130 -9.31 -3.83 27.77
CA TRP A 130 -10.59 -3.35 27.25
C TRP A 130 -10.73 -3.54 25.73
N ALA A 131 -9.63 -3.50 24.97
CA ALA A 131 -9.62 -3.75 23.54
C ALA A 131 -9.97 -5.22 23.22
N ASP A 132 -9.42 -6.17 23.98
CA ASP A 132 -9.72 -7.61 23.83
C ASP A 132 -11.18 -7.90 24.18
N VAL A 133 -11.66 -7.42 25.34
CA VAL A 133 -13.06 -7.58 25.77
C VAL A 133 -14.03 -6.95 24.77
N LYS A 134 -13.68 -5.80 24.20
CA LYS A 134 -14.50 -5.12 23.19
C LYS A 134 -14.49 -5.86 21.85
N PHE A 135 -13.37 -6.43 21.45
CA PHE A 135 -13.26 -7.24 20.23
C PHE A 135 -14.12 -8.51 20.35
N GLU A 136 -14.04 -9.22 21.48
CA GLU A 136 -14.90 -10.37 21.77
C GLU A 136 -16.39 -9.99 21.77
N TRP A 137 -16.75 -8.87 22.41
CA TRP A 137 -18.13 -8.38 22.43
C TRP A 137 -18.69 -8.07 21.03
N HIS A 138 -17.87 -7.47 20.16
CA HIS A 138 -18.28 -7.18 18.78
C HIS A 138 -18.28 -8.42 17.87
N ALA A 139 -17.49 -9.45 18.18
CA ALA A 139 -17.45 -10.72 17.46
C ALA A 139 -18.59 -11.68 17.86
N LEU A 140 -19.07 -11.62 19.10
CA LEU A 140 -20.18 -12.45 19.63
C LEU A 140 -21.42 -12.53 18.73
N PRO A 141 -22.00 -11.44 18.19
CA PRO A 141 -23.17 -11.56 17.32
C PRO A 141 -22.87 -12.34 16.03
N TYR A 142 -21.62 -12.40 15.57
CA TYR A 142 -21.23 -13.20 14.43
C TYR A 142 -21.03 -14.68 14.79
N LEU A 143 -20.44 -14.96 15.95
CA LEU A 143 -20.25 -16.33 16.45
C LEU A 143 -21.57 -16.99 16.87
N LEU A 144 -22.48 -16.23 17.48
CA LEU A 144 -23.81 -16.66 17.87
C LEU A 144 -24.81 -16.70 16.69
N GLY A 145 -24.37 -16.36 15.47
CA GLY A 145 -25.20 -16.44 14.25
C GLY A 145 -26.24 -15.34 14.09
N PHE A 146 -26.31 -14.36 15.00
CA PHE A 146 -27.20 -13.19 14.90
C PHE A 146 -26.82 -12.26 13.74
N LYS A 147 -25.56 -12.27 13.30
CA LYS A 147 -25.07 -11.52 12.13
C LYS A 147 -24.18 -12.42 11.28
N LYS A 148 -24.31 -12.34 9.95
CA LYS A 148 -23.40 -13.01 9.02
C LYS A 148 -22.23 -12.08 8.69
N ALA A 149 -21.01 -12.52 8.97
CA ALA A 149 -19.82 -11.80 8.54
C ALA A 149 -19.81 -11.70 7.01
N CYS A 150 -19.40 -10.54 6.48
CA CYS A 150 -19.30 -10.25 5.05
C CYS A 150 -20.64 -10.30 4.27
N ALA A 151 -21.80 -10.26 4.94
CA ALA A 151 -23.09 -10.15 4.26
C ALA A 151 -23.16 -8.85 3.43
N GLY A 152 -23.20 -8.97 2.10
CA GLY A 152 -23.25 -7.85 1.17
C GLY A 152 -21.91 -7.47 0.52
N PHE A 153 -20.80 -8.10 0.91
CA PHE A 153 -19.53 -7.94 0.19
C PHE A 153 -19.59 -8.73 -1.12
N ARG A 154 -19.71 -8.01 -2.25
CA ARG A 154 -19.82 -8.59 -3.60
C ARG A 154 -18.57 -9.37 -4.05
N SER A 155 -17.41 -9.14 -3.45
CA SER A 155 -16.13 -9.75 -3.89
C SER A 155 -15.66 -10.92 -3.04
N LEU A 156 -16.30 -11.21 -1.91
CA LEU A 156 -15.97 -12.35 -1.05
C LEU A 156 -17.05 -13.41 -1.21
N GLY A 157 -17.11 -13.98 -2.42
CA GLY A 157 -17.93 -15.15 -2.71
C GLY A 157 -17.48 -16.28 -1.79
N ARG A 158 -18.34 -16.69 -0.87
CA ARG A 158 -18.17 -17.93 -0.11
C ARG A 158 -18.07 -19.03 -1.16
N GLY A 159 -16.91 -19.68 -1.25
CA GLY A 159 -16.71 -20.84 -2.10
C GLY A 159 -17.89 -21.78 -1.91
N ALA A 160 -18.49 -22.20 -3.02
CA ALA A 160 -19.46 -23.28 -3.01
C ALA A 160 -18.86 -24.42 -2.16
N THR A 161 -19.69 -24.97 -1.29
CA THR A 161 -19.48 -26.30 -0.73
C THR A 161 -18.92 -27.21 -1.83
N GLU A 162 -17.71 -27.72 -1.63
CA GLU A 162 -17.22 -28.85 -2.42
C GLU A 162 -18.23 -29.99 -2.21
N GLU A 163 -19.11 -30.19 -3.20
CA GLU A 163 -19.84 -31.43 -3.34
C GLU A 163 -18.79 -32.52 -3.61
N PRO A 164 -18.80 -33.63 -2.86
CA PRO A 164 -17.91 -34.74 -3.16
C PRO A 164 -18.31 -35.30 -4.52
N ALA A 165 -17.32 -35.45 -5.40
CA ALA A 165 -17.49 -36.15 -6.66
C ALA A 165 -17.97 -37.59 -6.38
N GLU A 166 -19.23 -37.89 -6.69
CA GLU A 166 -19.69 -39.26 -6.85
C GLU A 166 -19.04 -39.83 -8.12
N MET A 167 -18.11 -40.77 -7.92
CA MET A 167 -17.70 -41.73 -8.94
C MET A 167 -18.46 -43.03 -8.68
N GLY A 168 -19.41 -43.35 -9.56
CA GLY A 168 -20.18 -44.59 -9.55
C GLY A 168 -21.24 -44.63 -10.63
#